data_AF-A0A530QV23-F1
#
_entry.id   AF-A0A530QV23-F1
#
_cell.length_a   1.000
_cell.length_b   1.000
_cell.length_c   1.000
_cell.angle_alpha   90.00
_cell.angle_beta   90.00
_cell.angle_gamma   90.00
#
_symmetry.space_group_name_H-M   'P 1'
#
loop_
_entity.id
_entity.type
_entity.pdbx_description
1 polymer ?
#
loop_
_entity_poly.entity_id
_entity_poly.type
_entity_poly.pdbx_seq_one_letter_code
_entity_poly.pdbx_strand_id
1 'polypeptide(L)' 'MRIPSTQALRALDSFARHGSVWRAADELHLTRSAVSHQLRLLERDLGFDLLERIG' A
#
# COMPACT_ATOMS: atom_id res chain seq x y z
N MET A 1 17.96 1.10 -9.65
CA MET A 1 17.01 1.38 -8.55
C MET A 1 16.02 2.42 -9.06
N ARG A 2 14.74 2.08 -9.19
CA ARG A 2 13.70 3.01 -9.66
C ARG A 2 13.01 3.60 -8.45
N ILE A 3 12.81 4.92 -8.44
CA ILE A 3 12.11 5.59 -7.33
C ILE A 3 10.62 5.16 -7.39
N PRO A 4 10.03 4.67 -6.29
CA PRO A 4 8.62 4.27 -6.26
C PRO A 4 7.69 5.45 -6.50
N SER A 5 6.45 5.17 -6.90
CA SER A 5 5.44 6.22 -7.03
C SER A 5 5.09 6.82 -5.66
N THR A 6 4.81 8.12 -5.62
CA THR A 6 4.35 8.78 -4.38
C THR A 6 3.02 8.20 -3.88
N GLN A 7 2.20 7.67 -4.78
CA GLN A 7 0.93 7.01 -4.42
C GLN A 7 1.18 5.71 -3.66
N ALA A 8 2.18 4.92 -4.08
CA ALA A 8 2.58 3.70 -3.41
C ALA A 8 3.11 3.97 -1.99
N LEU A 9 3.93 5.01 -1.85
CA LEU A 9 4.43 5.45 -0.54
C LEU A 9 3.30 5.94 0.38
N ARG A 10 2.33 6.70 -0.14
CA ARG A 10 1.15 7.14 0.64
C ARG A 10 0.27 5.96 1.08
N ALA A 11 0.07 4.98 0.19
CA ALA A 11 -0.69 3.78 0.51
C ALA A 11 -0.02 3.00 1.65
N LEU A 12 1.32 2.88 1.62
CA LEU A 12 2.09 2.24 2.68
C LEU A 12 1.98 2.99 4.01
N ASP A 13 2.20 4.30 4.03
CA ASP A 13 2.12 5.10 5.26
C ASP A 13 0.74 4.98 5.93
N SER A 14 -0.32 5.16 5.16
CA SER A 14 -1.69 5.02 5.64
C SER A 14 -1.97 3.59 6.15
N PHE A 15 -1.55 2.56 5.41
CA PHE A 15 -1.71 1.17 5.84
C PHE A 15 -0.93 0.89 7.13
N ALA A 16 0.31 1.36 7.26
CA ALA A 16 1.14 1.17 8.44
C ALA A 16 0.54 1.83 9.70
N ARG A 17 -0.10 3.00 9.55
CA ARG A 17 -0.82 3.66 10.65
C ARG A 17 -2.09 2.94 11.08
N HIS A 18 -2.82 2.35 10.13
CA HIS A 18 -4.15 1.80 10.40
C HIS A 18 -4.20 0.28 10.58
N GLY A 19 -3.21 -0.45 10.07
CA GLY A 19 -3.20 -1.91 9.99
C GLY A 19 -4.32 -2.51 9.13
N SER A 20 -4.99 -1.71 8.29
CA SER A 20 -6.18 -2.15 7.55
C SER A 20 -6.26 -1.52 6.17
N VAL A 21 -6.38 -2.36 5.14
CA VAL A 21 -6.61 -1.92 3.75
C VAL A 21 -7.93 -1.14 3.64
N TRP A 22 -8.94 -1.49 4.43
CA TRP A 22 -10.24 -0.81 4.39
C TRP A 22 -10.12 0.62 4.92
N ARG A 23 -9.47 0.80 6.08
CA ARG A 23 -9.25 2.15 6.66
C ARG A 23 -8.32 3.00 5.82
N ALA A 24 -7.27 2.42 5.25
CA ALA A 24 -6.37 3.14 4.36
C ALA A 24 -7.08 3.60 3.07
N ALA A 25 -7.99 2.77 2.53
CA ALA A 25 -8.79 3.14 1.38
C ALA A 25 -9.75 4.30 1.69
N ASP A 26 -10.38 4.27 2.86
CA ASP A 26 -11.27 5.33 3.33
C ASP A 26 -10.52 6.67 3.50
N GLU A 27 -9.37 6.65 4.20
CA GLU A 27 -8.53 7.84 4.41
C GLU A 27 -8.04 8.45 3.10
N LEU A 28 -7.62 7.61 2.15
CA LEU A 28 -7.06 8.07 0.88
C LEU A 28 -8.12 8.37 -0.18
N HIS A 29 -9.41 8.19 0.13
CA HIS A 29 -10.53 8.28 -0.82
C HIS A 29 -10.32 7.40 -2.06
N LEU A 30 -9.85 6.17 -1.82
CA LEU A 30 -9.57 5.18 -2.85
C LEU A 30 -10.43 3.93 -2.65
N THR A 31 -10.49 3.10 -3.67
CA THR A 31 -11.04 1.75 -3.52
C THR A 31 -10.02 0.86 -2.79
N ARG A 32 -10.52 -0.17 -2.08
CA ARG A 32 -9.66 -1.22 -1.48
C ARG A 32 -8.72 -1.86 -2.50
N SER A 33 -9.19 -2.05 -3.73
CA SER A 33 -8.39 -2.62 -4.82
C SER A 33 -7.27 -1.68 -5.26
N ALA A 34 -7.51 -0.37 -5.31
CA ALA A 34 -6.49 0.62 -5.63
C ALA A 34 -5.38 0.64 -4.55
N VAL A 35 -5.74 0.68 -3.27
CA VAL A 35 -4.74 0.61 -2.18
C VAL A 35 -3.95 -0.70 -2.25
N SER A 36 -4.63 -1.84 -2.41
CA SER A 36 -3.95 -3.14 -2.55
C SER A 36 -3.04 -3.21 -3.78
N HIS A 37 -3.40 -2.53 -4.87
CA HIS A 37 -2.58 -2.45 -6.06
C HIS A 37 -1.32 -1.60 -5.81
N GLN A 38 -1.46 -0.42 -5.19
CA GLN A 38 -0.33 0.45 -4.86
C GLN A 38 0.68 -0.23 -3.93
N LEU A 39 0.22 -1.00 -2.94
CA LEU A 39 1.08 -1.77 -2.05
C LEU A 39 1.85 -2.87 -2.81
N ARG A 40 1.17 -3.64 -3.67
CA ARG A 40 1.83 -4.66 -4.52
C ARG A 40 2.82 -4.06 -5.51
N LEU A 41 2.53 -2.89 -6.06
CA LEU A 41 3.48 -2.16 -6.92
C LEU A 41 4.73 -1.79 -6.12
N LEU A 42 4.57 -1.38 -4.86
CA LEU A 42 5.71 -1.04 -4.01
C LEU A 42 6.59 -2.26 -3.71
N GLU A 43 5.98 -3.38 -3.31
CA GLU A 43 6.69 -4.65 -3.07
C GLU A 43 7.49 -5.08 -4.31
N ARG A 44 6.87 -4.99 -5.49
CA ARG A 44 7.54 -5.29 -6.76
C ARG A 44 8.70 -4.33 -7.07
N ASP A 45 8.50 -3.03 -6.87
CA ASP A 45 9.53 -2.02 -7.15
C ASP A 45 10.71 -2.13 -6.15
N LEU A 46 10.48 -2.63 -4.94
CA LEU A 46 11.51 -2.90 -3.92
C LEU A 46 12.15 -4.28 -4.04
N GLY A 47 11.45 -5.26 -4.63
CA GLY A 47 11.94 -6.62 -4.81
C GLY A 47 11.79 -7.52 -3.59
N PHE A 48 10.96 -7.15 -2.62
CA PHE A 48 10.64 -7.95 -1.44
C PHE A 48 9.25 -7.62 -0.90
N ASP A 49 8.67 -8.56 -0.16
CA ASP A 49 7.36 -8.39 0.48
C ASP A 49 7.45 -7.41 1.65
N LEU A 50 6.49 -6.49 1.73
CA LEU A 50 6.42 -5.48 2.79
C LEU A 50 5.39 -5.83 3.85
N LEU A 51 4.36 -6.59 3.47
CA LEU A 51 3.18 -6.82 4.29
C LEU A 51 2.95 -8.31 4.50
N GLU A 52 2.77 -8.71 5.75
CA GLU A 52 2.24 -10.03 6.07
C GLU A 52 0.70 -10.00 6.00
N ARG A 53 0.11 -10.94 5.25
CA ARG A 53 -1.34 -11.05 5.10
C ARG A 53 -1.87 -12.04 6.11
N ILE A 54 -2.43 -11.52 7.19
CA ILE A 54 -3.09 -12.31 8.23
C ILE A 54 -4.60 -12.30 7.90
N GLY A 55 -5.13 -13.47 7.58
CA GLY A 55 -6.54 -13.69 7.25
C GLY A 55 -7.42 -13.87 8.48
#